data_AF-A0A0T5PE93-F1
#
_entry.id   AF-A0A0T5PE93-F1
#
_cell.length_a   1.000
_cell.length_b   1.000
_cell.length_c   1.000
_cell.angle_alpha   90.00
_cell.angle_beta   90.00
_cell.angle_gamma   90.00
#
_symmetry.space_group_name_H-M   'P 1'
#
loop_
_entity.id
_entity.type
_entity.pdbx_description
1 polymer ?
#
loop_
_entity_poly.entity_id
_entity_poly.type
_entity_poly.pdbx_seq_one_letter_code
_entity_poly.pdbx_strand_id
1 'polypeptide(L)'
;MAVFCLAAMLVACSPRPAAQFAPPDPAASVERIYVATELDLDDLGRQFGQKRPSGLKFLHVDVSIPPTHTPGKVEWPEGPPDAATDFVMTGSHVYRGSGDMLGAMRRRSPGNETLVFVHGYNNTFSDAVYRFAQMRADFGSDEPGLVYSWPSAGDPRGYAYDRDSVLYSRDDFKRVLDALTKTGNDRVLLLAHSMGAQLVMETLRQAALSGDRALLNRINGVVLMSPDIDTDVFRAQAAAIGELPQPFLIFVSQQDRALSLAGLLTGRKPRLGTLKDPTLLQGIEGVRVIDFTALGDGEGLNHATAVTSPAAISVLKGLIAQAASGDEAFDDYMVLDADP
;
A
#
# COMPACT_ATOMS: atom_id res chain seq x y z
N MET A 1 -1.33 18.18 49.47
CA MET A 1 -0.48 18.04 48.27
C MET A 1 -0.58 16.59 47.83
N ALA A 2 -1.57 16.26 46.99
CA ALA A 2 -1.83 14.90 46.53
C ALA A 2 -1.25 14.76 45.12
N VAL A 3 -0.23 13.92 44.99
CA VAL A 3 0.39 13.56 43.72
C VAL A 3 -0.53 12.58 43.01
N PHE A 4 -1.12 13.01 41.89
CA PHE A 4 -1.91 12.17 41.01
C PHE A 4 -0.93 11.39 40.12
N CYS A 5 -0.63 10.14 40.47
CA CYS A 5 0.07 9.22 39.57
C CYS A 5 -0.89 8.83 38.44
N LEU A 6 -0.75 9.49 37.29
CA LEU A 6 -1.40 9.10 36.05
C LEU A 6 -0.74 7.80 35.56
N ALA A 7 -1.33 6.66 35.89
CA ALA A 7 -0.96 5.38 35.31
C ALA A 7 -1.36 5.40 33.82
N ALA A 8 -0.40 5.68 32.94
CA ALA A 8 -0.56 5.45 31.52
C ALA A 8 -0.72 3.94 31.30
N MET A 9 -1.94 3.50 30.98
CA MET A 9 -2.18 2.15 30.50
C MET A 9 -1.46 2.01 29.15
N LEU A 10 -0.26 1.43 29.18
CA LEU A 10 0.40 0.90 28.00
C LEU A 10 -0.44 -0.29 27.54
N VAL A 11 -1.36 -0.05 26.60
CA VAL A 11 -2.00 -1.12 25.84
C VAL A 11 -0.85 -1.81 25.09
N ALA A 12 -0.45 -2.98 25.58
CA ALA A 12 0.52 -3.81 24.89
C ALA A 12 -0.14 -4.31 23.60
N CYS A 13 0.17 -3.67 22.48
CA CYS A 13 -0.17 -4.21 21.17
C CYS A 13 0.59 -5.53 20.99
N SER A 14 -0.09 -6.65 21.23
CA SER A 14 0.42 -7.97 20.90
C SER A 14 0.92 -7.99 19.44
N PRO A 15 2.06 -8.66 19.15
CA PRO A 15 2.50 -8.86 17.78
C PRO A 15 1.38 -9.47 16.95
N ARG A 16 1.05 -8.83 15.82
CA ARG A 16 0.22 -9.49 14.81
C ARG A 16 1.02 -10.69 14.29
N PRO A 17 0.48 -11.91 14.37
CA PRO A 17 1.18 -13.09 13.87
C PRO A 17 1.31 -12.98 12.35
N ALA A 18 2.48 -13.29 11.82
CA ALA A 18 2.71 -13.33 10.37
C ALA A 18 2.51 -14.74 9.83
N ALA A 19 2.09 -14.83 8.56
CA ALA A 19 1.91 -16.07 7.80
C ALA A 19 1.06 -17.13 8.53
N GLN A 20 -0.13 -16.76 8.97
CA GLN A 20 -1.07 -17.68 9.62
C GLN A 20 -1.74 -18.59 8.58
N PHE A 21 -1.56 -19.91 8.75
CA PHE A 21 -2.15 -20.92 7.85
C PHE A 21 -3.35 -21.62 8.46
N ALA A 22 -4.35 -21.92 7.64
CA ALA A 22 -5.48 -22.78 7.97
C ALA A 22 -5.86 -23.68 6.77
N PRO A 23 -6.49 -24.84 6.99
CA PRO A 23 -7.13 -25.59 5.92
C PRO A 23 -8.14 -24.72 5.15
N PRO A 24 -8.30 -24.90 3.84
CA PRO A 24 -9.28 -24.13 3.06
C PRO A 24 -10.71 -24.48 3.47
N ASP A 25 -11.58 -23.47 3.50
CA ASP A 25 -13.02 -23.64 3.68
C ASP A 25 -13.75 -23.59 2.32
N PRO A 26 -14.68 -24.52 2.01
CA PRO A 26 -15.39 -24.53 0.72
C PRO A 26 -16.28 -23.32 0.44
N ALA A 27 -16.71 -22.59 1.48
CA ALA A 27 -17.54 -21.40 1.37
C ALA A 27 -16.70 -20.11 1.27
N ALA A 28 -15.41 -20.17 1.56
CA ALA A 28 -14.48 -19.05 1.40
C ALA A 28 -14.03 -18.89 -0.07
N SER A 29 -13.76 -17.66 -0.48
CA SER A 29 -13.08 -17.39 -1.74
C SER A 29 -11.56 -17.36 -1.52
N VAL A 30 -10.79 -17.60 -2.58
CA VAL A 30 -9.32 -17.61 -2.51
C VAL A 30 -8.72 -16.63 -3.50
N GLU A 31 -8.02 -15.63 -2.96
CA GLU A 31 -7.23 -14.67 -3.73
C GLU A 31 -5.77 -15.09 -3.76
N ARG A 32 -5.24 -15.32 -4.96
CA ARG A 32 -3.82 -15.60 -5.16
C ARG A 32 -3.04 -14.29 -5.26
N ILE A 33 -2.16 -14.06 -4.30
CA ILE A 33 -1.34 -12.85 -4.23
C ILE A 33 0.11 -13.19 -4.56
N TYR A 34 0.64 -12.59 -5.64
CA TYR A 34 2.07 -12.66 -5.95
C TYR A 34 2.83 -11.63 -5.12
N VAL A 35 4.00 -11.99 -4.62
CA VAL A 35 4.79 -11.15 -3.73
C VAL A 35 6.25 -11.17 -4.18
N ALA A 36 6.82 -9.97 -4.31
CA ALA A 36 8.25 -9.75 -4.30
C ALA A 36 8.61 -9.15 -2.94
N THR A 37 9.49 -9.81 -2.19
CA THR A 37 9.84 -9.38 -0.84
C THR A 37 11.33 -9.45 -0.57
N GLU A 38 11.82 -8.53 0.25
CA GLU A 38 13.17 -8.61 0.78
C GLU A 38 13.23 -9.50 2.02
N LEU A 39 12.10 -9.73 2.70
CA LEU A 39 12.01 -10.53 3.92
C LEU A 39 12.56 -11.95 3.72
N ASP A 40 13.18 -12.49 4.77
CA ASP A 40 13.58 -13.89 4.78
C ASP A 40 12.33 -14.76 5.02
N LEU A 41 12.16 -15.83 4.23
CA LEU A 41 10.90 -16.59 4.19
C LEU A 41 10.66 -17.42 5.45
N ASP A 42 11.70 -17.63 6.26
CA ASP A 42 11.65 -18.21 7.60
C ASP A 42 11.39 -17.18 8.70
N ASP A 43 11.44 -15.87 8.39
CA ASP A 43 11.12 -14.78 9.31
C ASP A 43 10.27 -13.68 8.65
N LEU A 44 8.98 -13.97 8.51
CA LEU A 44 7.98 -13.05 7.95
C LEU A 44 7.34 -12.11 9.00
N GLY A 45 7.81 -12.20 10.25
CA GLY A 45 7.25 -11.52 11.42
C GLY A 45 7.76 -10.09 11.60
N ARG A 46 7.86 -9.67 12.88
CA ARG A 46 8.39 -8.35 13.24
C ARG A 46 9.89 -8.26 12.95
N GLN A 47 10.27 -7.27 12.15
CA GLN A 47 11.67 -7.04 11.76
C GLN A 47 12.41 -6.06 12.68
N PHE A 48 11.72 -5.45 13.64
CA PHE A 48 12.31 -4.40 14.47
C PHE A 48 13.54 -4.89 15.26
N GLY A 49 14.68 -4.24 15.05
CA GLY A 49 15.95 -4.60 15.69
C GLY A 49 16.71 -5.74 15.02
N GLN A 50 16.15 -6.35 13.97
CA GLN A 50 16.83 -7.37 13.17
C GLN A 50 17.74 -6.74 12.12
N LYS A 51 18.71 -7.53 11.65
CA LYS A 51 19.52 -7.18 10.49
C LYS A 51 18.61 -7.13 9.26
N ARG A 52 18.73 -6.07 8.45
CA ARG A 52 17.98 -5.98 7.19
C ARG A 52 18.35 -7.16 6.30
N PRO A 53 17.36 -7.95 5.86
CA PRO A 53 17.57 -9.01 4.88
C PRO A 53 18.13 -8.44 3.57
N SER A 54 18.84 -9.27 2.82
CA SER A 54 19.35 -8.90 1.50
C SER A 54 18.77 -9.79 0.41
N GLY A 55 18.53 -9.19 -0.76
CA GLY A 55 18.09 -9.90 -1.95
C GLY A 55 16.59 -10.16 -1.99
N LEU A 56 16.05 -10.22 -3.20
CA LEU A 56 14.64 -10.41 -3.48
C LEU A 56 14.25 -11.89 -3.49
N LYS A 57 13.13 -12.18 -2.85
CA LYS A 57 12.45 -13.47 -2.86
C LYS A 57 11.11 -13.28 -3.56
N PHE A 58 10.72 -14.31 -4.31
CA PHE A 58 9.54 -14.28 -5.16
C PHE A 58 8.66 -15.45 -4.80
N LEU A 59 7.41 -15.18 -4.46
CA LEU A 59 6.46 -16.21 -4.06
C LEU A 59 5.03 -15.81 -4.46
N HIS A 60 4.12 -16.76 -4.34
CA HIS A 60 2.72 -16.41 -4.15
C HIS A 60 2.19 -17.06 -2.88
N VAL A 61 1.15 -16.44 -2.33
CA VAL A 61 0.32 -16.98 -1.25
C VAL A 61 -1.12 -17.02 -1.72
N ASP A 62 -1.84 -18.05 -1.30
CA ASP A 62 -3.27 -18.19 -1.52
C ASP A 62 -3.99 -17.74 -0.24
N VAL A 63 -4.63 -16.58 -0.29
CA VAL A 63 -5.31 -15.95 0.84
C VAL A 63 -6.79 -16.32 0.79
N SER A 64 -7.28 -16.98 1.83
CA SER A 64 -8.71 -17.22 2.05
C SER A 64 -9.37 -15.92 2.47
N ILE A 65 -10.52 -15.63 1.88
CA ILE A 65 -11.41 -14.54 2.26
C ILE A 65 -12.71 -15.19 2.74
N PRO A 66 -13.09 -15.00 4.02
CA PRO A 66 -14.20 -15.71 4.61
C PRO A 66 -15.54 -15.24 4.02
N PRO A 67 -16.57 -16.11 3.98
CA PRO A 67 -17.92 -15.72 3.52
C PRO A 67 -18.56 -14.61 4.38
N THR A 68 -18.04 -14.38 5.59
CA THR A 68 -18.46 -13.32 6.51
C THR A 68 -17.78 -11.97 6.25
N HIS A 69 -16.92 -11.88 5.22
CA HIS A 69 -16.13 -10.69 4.93
C HIS A 69 -16.99 -9.42 4.78
N THR A 70 -16.58 -8.36 5.46
CA THR A 70 -17.20 -7.03 5.35
C THR A 70 -16.24 -6.08 4.63
N PRO A 71 -16.71 -5.31 3.63
CA PRO A 71 -15.85 -4.38 2.90
C PRO A 71 -15.04 -3.45 3.80
N GLY A 72 -13.76 -3.30 3.48
CA GLY A 72 -12.78 -2.49 4.18
C GLY A 72 -12.08 -3.18 5.35
N LYS A 73 -12.62 -4.31 5.82
CA LYS A 73 -12.08 -5.04 6.97
C LYS A 73 -11.14 -6.15 6.56
N VAL A 74 -10.16 -6.40 7.42
CA VAL A 74 -9.40 -7.64 7.38
C VAL A 74 -9.78 -8.38 8.64
N GLU A 75 -10.53 -9.47 8.50
CA GLU A 75 -10.94 -10.33 9.61
C GLU A 75 -9.72 -11.13 10.10
N TRP A 76 -9.09 -10.65 11.18
CA TRP A 76 -7.90 -11.30 11.74
C TRP A 76 -8.29 -12.43 12.70
N PRO A 77 -7.51 -13.53 12.75
CA PRO A 77 -7.70 -14.56 13.76
C PRO A 77 -7.55 -14.02 15.18
N GLU A 78 -8.59 -14.14 15.99
CA GLU A 78 -8.55 -13.89 17.45
C GLU A 78 -8.11 -15.14 18.24
N GLY A 79 -8.10 -16.30 17.59
CA GLY A 79 -7.71 -17.59 18.14
C GLY A 79 -6.93 -18.43 17.11
N PRO A 80 -7.05 -19.77 17.13
CA PRO A 80 -6.55 -20.62 16.05
C PRO A 80 -7.08 -20.14 14.69
N PRO A 81 -6.25 -19.96 13.66
CA PRO A 81 -6.69 -19.47 12.35
C PRO A 81 -7.77 -20.35 11.71
N ASP A 82 -8.86 -19.74 11.24
CA ASP A 82 -9.98 -20.43 10.59
C ASP A 82 -10.39 -19.74 9.28
N ALA A 83 -10.33 -20.46 8.15
CA ALA A 83 -10.70 -19.94 6.84
C ALA A 83 -12.19 -19.59 6.70
N ALA A 84 -13.05 -20.12 7.58
CA ALA A 84 -14.47 -19.82 7.59
C ALA A 84 -14.79 -18.42 8.16
N THR A 85 -13.90 -17.84 8.97
CA THR A 85 -14.13 -16.56 9.66
C THR A 85 -13.04 -15.53 9.42
N ASP A 86 -11.84 -15.95 9.02
CA ASP A 86 -10.64 -15.12 9.02
C ASP A 86 -9.97 -15.06 7.65
N PHE A 87 -9.21 -13.99 7.44
CA PHE A 87 -8.17 -13.91 6.42
C PHE A 87 -6.98 -14.78 6.84
N VAL A 88 -6.73 -15.84 6.09
CA VAL A 88 -5.68 -16.83 6.38
C VAL A 88 -5.03 -17.34 5.10
N MET A 89 -3.80 -17.83 5.21
CA MET A 89 -3.14 -18.49 4.08
C MET A 89 -3.56 -19.96 4.00
N THR A 90 -3.95 -20.40 2.82
CA THR A 90 -4.30 -21.82 2.55
C THR A 90 -3.22 -22.54 1.76
N GLY A 91 -2.31 -21.78 1.14
CA GLY A 91 -1.20 -22.31 0.35
C GLY A 91 -0.15 -21.25 0.07
N SER A 92 1.04 -21.70 -0.31
CA SER A 92 2.10 -20.83 -0.81
C SER A 92 3.01 -21.58 -1.77
N HIS A 93 3.72 -20.83 -2.62
CA HIS A 93 4.74 -21.39 -3.50
C HIS A 93 5.86 -20.39 -3.73
N VAL A 94 7.10 -20.84 -3.56
CA VAL A 94 8.30 -20.04 -3.77
C VAL A 94 8.85 -20.29 -5.17
N TYR A 95 9.15 -19.21 -5.88
CA TYR A 95 9.73 -19.23 -7.22
C TYR A 95 11.25 -19.05 -7.18
N ARG A 96 11.96 -19.56 -8.19
CA ARG A 96 13.43 -19.42 -8.29
C ARG A 96 13.88 -17.99 -8.58
N GLY A 97 12.99 -17.17 -9.12
CA GLY A 97 13.27 -15.78 -9.49
C GLY A 97 12.05 -15.09 -10.08
N SER A 98 12.21 -13.80 -10.40
CA SER A 98 11.12 -12.97 -10.95
C SER A 98 10.54 -13.54 -12.24
N GLY A 99 11.36 -14.03 -13.16
CA GLY A 99 10.88 -14.59 -14.44
C GLY A 99 9.89 -15.74 -14.28
N ASP A 100 10.17 -16.68 -13.37
CA ASP A 100 9.29 -17.83 -13.09
C ASP A 100 7.96 -17.37 -12.48
N MET A 101 8.03 -16.45 -11.51
CA MET A 101 6.85 -15.88 -10.86
C MET A 101 5.98 -15.09 -11.84
N LEU A 102 6.58 -14.21 -12.63
CA LEU A 102 5.88 -13.40 -13.63
C LEU A 102 5.25 -14.29 -14.71
N GLY A 103 5.94 -15.34 -15.13
CA GLY A 103 5.37 -16.34 -16.03
C GLY A 103 4.14 -17.04 -15.44
N ALA A 104 4.16 -17.38 -14.15
CA ALA A 104 3.00 -17.95 -13.46
C ALA A 104 1.85 -16.94 -13.33
N MET A 105 2.15 -15.70 -12.98
CA MET A 105 1.19 -14.60 -12.88
C MET A 105 0.46 -14.36 -14.21
N ARG A 106 1.21 -14.20 -15.31
CA ARG A 106 0.65 -13.95 -16.64
C ARG A 106 -0.17 -15.12 -17.18
N ARG A 107 0.14 -16.37 -16.80
CA ARG A 107 -0.68 -17.54 -17.15
C ARG A 107 -2.02 -17.56 -16.42
N ARG A 108 -2.09 -17.02 -15.20
CA ARG A 108 -3.29 -17.03 -14.35
C ARG A 108 -4.21 -15.85 -14.64
N SER A 109 -3.63 -14.68 -14.86
CA SER A 109 -4.32 -13.43 -15.18
C SER A 109 -3.71 -12.88 -16.47
N PRO A 110 -4.32 -13.16 -17.64
CA PRO A 110 -3.84 -12.63 -18.90
C PRO A 110 -4.13 -11.13 -18.94
N GLY A 111 -3.07 -10.33 -18.93
CA GLY A 111 -3.14 -8.87 -18.96
C GLY A 111 -1.72 -8.33 -19.10
N ASN A 112 -1.58 -7.16 -19.71
CA ASN A 112 -0.30 -6.48 -19.86
C ASN A 112 -0.06 -5.43 -18.76
N GLU A 113 -1.08 -5.03 -18.02
CA GLU A 113 -0.91 -4.19 -16.84
C GLU A 113 -0.67 -5.07 -15.58
N THR A 114 0.08 -4.56 -14.62
CA THR A 114 0.22 -5.18 -13.30
C THR A 114 -0.04 -4.13 -12.24
N LEU A 115 -1.02 -4.39 -11.38
CA LEU A 115 -1.25 -3.61 -10.17
C LEU A 115 -0.19 -3.99 -9.13
N VAL A 116 0.66 -3.03 -8.78
CA VAL A 116 1.70 -3.21 -7.76
C VAL A 116 1.32 -2.44 -6.50
N PHE A 117 1.12 -3.17 -5.40
CA PHE A 117 0.85 -2.58 -4.10
C PHE A 117 2.10 -2.51 -3.22
N VAL A 118 2.34 -1.35 -2.63
CA VAL A 118 3.44 -1.09 -1.69
C VAL A 118 2.87 -0.69 -0.33
N HIS A 119 3.07 -1.54 0.68
CA HIS A 119 2.52 -1.30 2.02
C HIS A 119 3.25 -0.18 2.78
N GLY A 120 2.67 0.22 3.90
CA GLY A 120 3.14 1.31 4.74
C GLY A 120 4.00 0.90 5.95
N TYR A 121 4.03 1.82 6.90
CA TYR A 121 4.72 1.77 8.18
C TYR A 121 4.06 0.78 9.16
N ASN A 122 4.87 0.10 9.99
CA ASN A 122 4.39 -0.83 11.01
C ASN A 122 3.52 -1.96 10.41
N ASN A 123 3.99 -2.53 9.30
CA ASN A 123 3.34 -3.64 8.62
C ASN A 123 4.25 -4.88 8.69
N THR A 124 3.64 -6.03 9.00
CA THR A 124 4.22 -7.36 8.76
C THR A 124 3.94 -7.84 7.34
N PHE A 125 4.51 -8.98 6.94
CA PHE A 125 4.16 -9.63 5.68
C PHE A 125 2.65 -9.89 5.54
N SER A 126 2.01 -10.41 6.61
CA SER A 126 0.57 -10.67 6.62
C SER A 126 -0.26 -9.39 6.46
N ASP A 127 0.15 -8.30 7.10
CA ASP A 127 -0.57 -7.02 6.94
C ASP A 127 -0.58 -6.57 5.48
N ALA A 128 0.54 -6.75 4.77
CA ALA A 128 0.65 -6.35 3.37
C ALA A 128 -0.21 -7.22 2.44
N VAL A 129 -0.11 -8.55 2.56
CA VAL A 129 -0.81 -9.48 1.65
C VAL A 129 -2.30 -9.56 1.94
N TYR A 130 -2.74 -9.53 3.20
CA TYR A 130 -4.17 -9.55 3.54
C TYR A 130 -4.85 -8.23 3.16
N ARG A 131 -4.18 -7.09 3.35
CA ARG A 131 -4.71 -5.81 2.90
C ARG A 131 -4.88 -5.78 1.38
N PHE A 132 -3.92 -6.32 0.63
CA PHE A 132 -4.05 -6.39 -0.82
C PHE A 132 -5.15 -7.38 -1.26
N ALA A 133 -5.28 -8.53 -0.60
CA ALA A 133 -6.37 -9.47 -0.85
C ALA A 133 -7.75 -8.84 -0.59
N GLN A 134 -7.91 -8.11 0.53
CA GLN A 134 -9.12 -7.36 0.84
C GLN A 134 -9.44 -6.34 -0.25
N MET A 135 -8.47 -5.52 -0.66
CA MET A 135 -8.70 -4.55 -1.74
C MET A 135 -9.11 -5.23 -3.04
N ARG A 136 -8.49 -6.36 -3.42
CA ARG A 136 -8.88 -7.09 -4.63
C ARG A 136 -10.33 -7.57 -4.56
N ALA A 137 -10.74 -8.16 -3.43
CA ALA A 137 -12.11 -8.62 -3.23
C ALA A 137 -13.11 -7.46 -3.25
N ASP A 138 -12.82 -6.38 -2.54
CA ASP A 138 -13.75 -5.27 -2.40
C ASP A 138 -13.92 -4.47 -3.69
N PHE A 139 -12.82 -4.24 -4.43
CA PHE A 139 -12.85 -3.51 -5.68
C PHE A 139 -13.17 -4.40 -6.90
N GLY A 140 -13.17 -5.73 -6.75
CA GLY A 140 -13.45 -6.66 -7.84
C GLY A 140 -12.40 -6.62 -8.95
N SER A 141 -11.12 -6.50 -8.58
CA SER A 141 -10.02 -6.37 -9.55
C SER A 141 -9.47 -7.73 -9.96
N ASP A 142 -9.64 -8.08 -11.24
CA ASP A 142 -9.09 -9.31 -11.83
C ASP A 142 -7.69 -9.13 -12.42
N GLU A 143 -7.18 -7.90 -12.44
CA GLU A 143 -5.87 -7.56 -13.01
C GLU A 143 -4.73 -8.34 -12.32
N PRO A 144 -3.64 -8.64 -13.03
CA PRO A 144 -2.43 -9.21 -12.42
C PRO A 144 -1.98 -8.34 -11.24
N GLY A 145 -1.90 -8.92 -10.04
CA GLY A 145 -1.56 -8.21 -8.81
C GLY A 145 -0.25 -8.69 -8.19
N LEU A 146 0.59 -7.75 -7.78
CA LEU A 146 1.84 -8.00 -7.07
C LEU A 146 1.94 -7.11 -5.82
N VAL A 147 2.30 -7.69 -4.69
CA VAL A 147 2.70 -6.94 -3.49
C VAL A 147 4.22 -6.82 -3.47
N TYR A 148 4.73 -5.60 -3.31
CA TYR A 148 6.12 -5.39 -2.92
C TYR A 148 6.18 -5.24 -1.40
N SER A 149 6.76 -6.25 -0.73
CA SER A 149 6.87 -6.27 0.73
C SER A 149 8.31 -6.00 1.16
N TRP A 150 8.53 -4.78 1.65
CA TRP A 150 9.81 -4.29 2.16
C TRP A 150 9.92 -4.55 3.67
N PRO A 151 11.13 -4.53 4.28
CA PRO A 151 11.34 -4.91 5.67
C PRO A 151 10.92 -3.77 6.62
N SER A 152 9.61 -3.50 6.69
CA SER A 152 9.01 -2.72 7.77
C SER A 152 9.15 -3.46 9.09
N ALA A 153 9.34 -2.72 10.17
CA ALA A 153 9.54 -3.20 11.52
C ALA A 153 8.39 -4.09 12.03
N GLY A 154 7.16 -3.88 11.54
CA GLY A 154 5.95 -4.45 12.17
C GLY A 154 5.78 -4.01 13.62
N ASP A 155 6.38 -2.88 14.00
CA ASP A 155 6.36 -2.32 15.35
C ASP A 155 6.11 -0.79 15.34
N PRO A 156 5.14 -0.29 16.13
CA PRO A 156 4.80 1.13 16.20
C PRO A 156 5.89 2.01 16.84
N ARG A 157 6.99 1.43 17.33
CA ARG A 157 8.19 2.15 17.79
C ARG A 157 9.23 2.29 16.67
N GLY A 158 9.07 1.55 15.57
CA GLY A 158 10.03 1.42 14.49
C GLY A 158 10.04 2.57 13.48
N TYR A 159 9.46 3.74 13.77
CA TYR A 159 9.28 4.80 12.77
C TYR A 159 10.58 5.19 12.04
N ALA A 160 11.67 5.43 12.79
CA ALA A 160 12.97 5.74 12.19
C ALA A 160 13.57 4.55 11.43
N TYR A 161 13.39 3.33 11.96
CA TYR A 161 13.84 2.10 11.31
C TYR A 161 13.18 1.94 9.94
N ASP A 162 11.87 2.17 9.86
CA ASP A 162 11.08 2.05 8.65
C ASP A 162 11.45 3.10 7.61
N ARG A 163 11.75 4.34 8.02
CA ARG A 163 12.26 5.38 7.10
C ARG A 163 13.57 4.98 6.44
N ASP A 164 14.49 4.40 7.21
CA ASP A 164 15.77 3.91 6.69
C ASP A 164 15.55 2.66 5.82
N SER A 165 14.61 1.78 6.18
CA SER A 165 14.24 0.61 5.38
C SER A 165 13.62 1.01 4.05
N VAL A 166 12.80 2.05 3.98
CA VAL A 166 12.31 2.62 2.71
C VAL A 166 13.48 3.02 1.79
N LEU A 167 14.47 3.72 2.32
CA LEU A 167 15.64 4.12 1.52
C LEU A 167 16.51 2.93 1.11
N TYR A 168 16.61 1.91 1.98
CA TYR A 168 17.29 0.65 1.70
C TYR A 168 16.62 -0.09 0.51
N SER A 169 15.29 -0.15 0.50
CA SER A 169 14.51 -0.95 -0.44
C SER A 169 14.34 -0.34 -1.84
N ARG A 170 14.74 0.92 -2.07
CA ARG A 170 14.51 1.62 -3.36
C ARG A 170 15.12 0.91 -4.57
N ASP A 171 16.31 0.33 -4.39
CA ASP A 171 17.03 -0.33 -5.48
C ASP A 171 16.37 -1.66 -5.85
N ASP A 172 15.95 -2.42 -4.84
CA ASP A 172 15.25 -3.68 -5.02
C ASP A 172 13.83 -3.47 -5.58
N PHE A 173 13.13 -2.42 -5.15
CA PHE A 173 11.85 -2.07 -5.75
C PHE A 173 12.01 -1.69 -7.23
N LYS A 174 13.04 -0.89 -7.59
CA LYS A 174 13.33 -0.61 -9.00
C LYS A 174 13.57 -1.90 -9.81
N ARG A 175 14.32 -2.86 -9.27
CA ARG A 175 14.57 -4.16 -9.94
C ARG A 175 13.29 -4.94 -10.18
N VAL A 176 12.31 -4.87 -9.27
CA VAL A 176 10.99 -5.47 -9.47
C VAL A 176 10.23 -4.77 -10.60
N LEU A 177 10.23 -3.44 -10.63
CA LEU A 177 9.60 -2.68 -11.72
C LEU A 177 10.27 -2.98 -13.08
N ASP A 178 11.60 -3.00 -13.14
CA ASP A 178 12.35 -3.35 -14.35
C ASP A 178 11.99 -4.76 -14.85
N ALA A 179 11.79 -5.71 -13.93
CA ALA A 179 11.38 -7.08 -14.27
C ALA A 179 9.94 -7.13 -14.83
N LEU A 180 9.03 -6.35 -14.24
CA LEU A 180 7.64 -6.24 -14.67
C LEU A 180 7.50 -5.57 -16.05
N THR A 181 8.35 -4.59 -16.34
CA THR A 181 8.27 -3.80 -17.58
C THR A 181 9.24 -4.26 -18.67
N LYS A 182 9.82 -5.47 -18.52
CA LYS A 182 10.85 -5.99 -19.42
C LYS A 182 10.34 -6.26 -20.84
N THR A 183 9.05 -6.59 -20.99
CA THR A 183 8.43 -6.83 -22.30
C THR A 183 7.83 -5.54 -22.86
N GLY A 184 7.81 -5.40 -24.18
CA GLY A 184 7.47 -4.14 -24.86
C GLY A 184 6.01 -3.67 -24.71
N ASN A 185 5.11 -4.45 -24.11
CA ASN A 185 3.71 -4.07 -23.92
C ASN A 185 3.29 -4.00 -22.44
N ASP A 186 4.14 -4.43 -21.52
CA ASP A 186 3.77 -4.50 -20.11
C ASP A 186 3.79 -3.09 -19.48
N ARG A 187 2.86 -2.87 -18.56
CA ARG A 187 2.63 -1.61 -17.83
C ARG A 187 2.47 -1.91 -16.35
N VAL A 188 2.70 -0.90 -15.51
CA VAL A 188 2.52 -1.00 -14.07
C VAL A 188 1.62 0.13 -13.58
N LEU A 189 0.61 -0.23 -12.79
CA LEU A 189 -0.16 0.71 -11.99
C LEU A 189 0.34 0.62 -10.54
N LEU A 190 0.78 1.74 -9.97
CA LEU A 190 1.32 1.78 -8.61
C LEU A 190 0.27 2.21 -7.61
N LEU A 191 0.08 1.41 -6.55
CA LEU A 191 -0.74 1.75 -5.39
C LEU A 191 0.16 1.71 -4.14
N ALA A 192 0.33 2.84 -3.47
CA ALA A 192 1.25 2.94 -2.34
C ALA A 192 0.58 3.55 -1.12
N HIS A 193 0.74 2.93 0.04
CA HIS A 193 0.16 3.41 1.29
C HIS A 193 1.20 4.01 2.22
N SER A 194 0.90 5.16 2.84
CA SER A 194 1.69 5.73 3.93
C SER A 194 3.17 5.89 3.57
N MET A 195 4.10 5.31 4.35
CA MET A 195 5.54 5.29 4.04
C MET A 195 5.90 4.57 2.75
N GLY A 196 5.08 3.63 2.28
CA GLY A 196 5.24 3.00 0.96
C GLY A 196 5.17 4.02 -0.17
N ALA A 197 4.44 5.13 0.00
CA ALA A 197 4.44 6.23 -0.95
C ALA A 197 5.82 6.89 -1.06
N GLN A 198 6.54 7.02 0.06
CA GLN A 198 7.90 7.55 0.05
C GLN A 198 8.86 6.64 -0.73
N LEU A 199 8.71 5.31 -0.60
CA LEU A 199 9.47 4.33 -1.37
C LEU A 199 9.20 4.44 -2.87
N VAL A 200 7.92 4.54 -3.26
CA VAL A 200 7.54 4.74 -4.67
C VAL A 200 8.16 6.02 -5.22
N MET A 201 7.99 7.15 -4.53
CA MET A 201 8.52 8.44 -4.99
C MET A 201 10.04 8.46 -5.09
N GLU A 202 10.75 7.85 -4.13
CA GLU A 202 12.22 7.76 -4.20
C GLU A 202 12.67 6.88 -5.36
N THR A 203 11.95 5.80 -5.67
CA THR A 203 12.27 4.90 -6.78
C THR A 203 12.02 5.56 -8.14
N LEU A 204 10.90 6.27 -8.31
CA LEU A 204 10.61 7.04 -9.52
C LEU A 204 11.63 8.17 -9.72
N ARG A 205 11.98 8.88 -8.64
CA ARG A 205 13.04 9.89 -8.66
C ARG A 205 14.38 9.29 -9.06
N GLN A 206 14.74 8.14 -8.51
CA GLN A 206 15.98 7.45 -8.88
C GLN A 206 16.01 7.08 -10.36
N ALA A 207 14.92 6.53 -10.89
CA ALA A 207 14.81 6.21 -12.31
C ALA A 207 14.95 7.47 -13.19
N ALA A 208 14.34 8.59 -12.80
CA ALA A 208 14.47 9.85 -13.52
C ALA A 208 15.93 10.36 -13.54
N LEU A 209 16.59 10.35 -12.39
CA LEU A 209 17.97 10.81 -12.23
C LEU A 209 18.98 9.91 -12.95
N SER A 210 18.69 8.62 -13.09
CA SER A 210 19.51 7.70 -13.90
C SER A 210 19.20 7.76 -15.39
N GLY A 211 18.26 8.62 -15.83
CA GLY A 211 17.84 8.74 -17.23
C GLY A 211 16.96 7.60 -17.73
N ASP A 212 16.40 6.77 -16.84
CA ASP A 212 15.55 5.62 -17.17
C ASP A 212 14.11 6.04 -17.49
N ARG A 213 13.96 6.81 -18.56
CA ARG A 213 12.65 7.25 -19.07
C ARG A 213 11.83 6.08 -19.62
N ALA A 214 12.49 5.00 -20.03
CA ALA A 214 11.81 3.80 -20.48
C ALA A 214 10.97 3.19 -19.35
N LEU A 215 11.53 3.07 -18.14
CA LEU A 215 10.78 2.63 -16.96
C LEU A 215 9.63 3.58 -16.63
N LEU A 216 9.90 4.89 -16.55
CA LEU A 216 8.88 5.87 -16.17
C LEU A 216 7.69 5.86 -17.13
N ASN A 217 7.94 5.77 -18.44
CA ASN A 217 6.89 5.69 -19.45
C ASN A 217 6.03 4.42 -19.31
N ARG A 218 6.52 3.38 -18.62
CA ARG A 218 5.80 2.11 -18.39
C ARG A 218 4.91 2.14 -17.15
N ILE A 219 5.03 3.16 -16.32
CA ILE A 219 4.14 3.41 -15.19
C ILE A 219 2.90 4.10 -15.74
N ASN A 220 1.76 3.39 -15.75
CA ASN A 220 0.51 3.86 -16.33
C ASN A 220 -0.41 4.55 -15.31
N GLY A 221 0.11 4.83 -14.12
CA GLY A 221 -0.58 5.53 -13.06
C GLY A 221 0.09 5.33 -11.70
N VAL A 222 -0.09 6.30 -10.83
CA VAL A 222 0.38 6.25 -9.44
C VAL A 222 -0.74 6.75 -8.54
N VAL A 223 -1.05 5.96 -7.51
CA VAL A 223 -2.00 6.32 -6.46
C VAL A 223 -1.26 6.28 -5.11
N LEU A 224 -1.10 7.44 -4.49
CA LEU A 224 -0.52 7.58 -3.16
C LEU A 224 -1.63 7.73 -2.14
N MET A 225 -1.83 6.73 -1.28
CA MET A 225 -2.86 6.72 -0.25
C MET A 225 -2.29 7.16 1.09
N SER A 226 -2.82 8.26 1.63
CA SER A 226 -2.38 8.87 2.89
C SER A 226 -0.86 8.97 2.99
N PRO A 227 -0.17 9.55 1.99
CA PRO A 227 1.27 9.51 1.90
C PRO A 227 1.95 10.11 3.13
N ASP A 228 2.77 9.31 3.79
CA ASP A 228 3.68 9.77 4.83
C ASP A 228 4.93 10.37 4.17
N ILE A 229 4.74 11.49 3.46
CA ILE A 229 5.82 12.28 2.84
C ILE A 229 5.71 13.72 3.31
N ASP A 230 6.84 14.37 3.56
CA ASP A 230 6.88 15.81 3.82
C ASP A 230 6.54 16.57 2.53
N THR A 231 5.67 17.58 2.58
CA THR A 231 5.25 18.29 1.36
C THR A 231 6.43 18.90 0.59
N ASP A 232 7.46 19.43 1.26
CA ASP A 232 8.65 19.98 0.60
C ASP A 232 9.48 18.86 -0.05
N VAL A 233 9.55 17.70 0.58
CA VAL A 233 10.21 16.51 0.02
C VAL A 233 9.47 16.03 -1.22
N PHE A 234 8.14 15.95 -1.18
CA PHE A 234 7.35 15.56 -2.36
C PHE A 234 7.57 16.54 -3.53
N ARG A 235 7.53 17.85 -3.27
CA ARG A 235 7.83 18.88 -4.29
C ARG A 235 9.21 18.69 -4.91
N ALA A 236 10.23 18.46 -4.08
CA ALA A 236 11.59 18.20 -4.56
C ALA A 236 11.70 16.90 -5.36
N GLN A 237 10.98 15.84 -4.95
CA GLN A 237 10.94 14.58 -5.69
C GLN A 237 10.23 14.75 -7.04
N ALA A 238 9.05 15.37 -7.06
CA ALA A 238 8.31 15.64 -8.29
C ALA A 238 9.12 16.49 -9.28
N ALA A 239 9.78 17.55 -8.81
CA ALA A 239 10.65 18.38 -9.64
C ALA A 239 11.84 17.59 -10.23
N ALA A 240 12.43 16.66 -9.47
CA ALA A 240 13.50 15.80 -9.96
C ALA A 240 13.01 14.74 -10.96
N ILE A 241 11.77 14.27 -10.82
CA ILE A 241 11.13 13.35 -11.78
C ILE A 241 10.83 14.08 -13.10
N GLY A 242 10.37 15.33 -13.02
CA GLY A 242 9.89 16.11 -14.16
C GLY A 242 8.45 15.73 -14.48
N GLU A 243 8.21 15.20 -15.67
CA GLU A 243 6.89 14.67 -16.05
C GLU A 243 6.54 13.44 -15.19
N LEU A 244 5.52 13.59 -14.35
CA LEU A 244 5.03 12.52 -13.48
C LEU A 244 4.21 11.51 -14.29
N PRO A 245 4.29 10.20 -13.99
CA PRO A 245 3.42 9.21 -14.61
C PRO A 245 1.95 9.54 -14.38
N GLN A 246 1.14 9.45 -15.43
CA GLN A 246 -0.28 9.81 -15.40
C GLN A 246 -1.20 8.59 -15.49
N PRO A 247 -2.33 8.58 -14.77
CA PRO A 247 -2.74 9.60 -13.81
C PRO A 247 -1.94 9.55 -12.50
N PHE A 248 -1.66 10.72 -11.90
CA PHE A 248 -1.03 10.80 -10.58
C PHE A 248 -2.04 11.25 -9.53
N LEU A 249 -2.50 10.32 -8.68
CA LEU A 249 -3.54 10.56 -7.67
C LEU A 249 -2.95 10.54 -6.26
N ILE A 250 -3.41 11.46 -5.42
CA ILE A 250 -3.09 11.51 -3.99
C ILE A 250 -4.39 11.45 -3.21
N PHE A 251 -4.56 10.41 -2.39
CA PHE A 251 -5.71 10.30 -1.48
C PHE A 251 -5.30 10.84 -0.12
N VAL A 252 -6.06 11.80 0.39
CA VAL A 252 -5.78 12.47 1.66
C VAL A 252 -6.93 12.28 2.65
N SER A 253 -6.60 12.42 3.94
CA SER A 253 -7.58 12.62 5.01
C SER A 253 -7.03 13.64 6.00
N GLN A 254 -7.71 14.77 6.15
CA GLN A 254 -7.33 15.84 7.05
C GLN A 254 -7.41 15.43 8.53
N GLN A 255 -8.17 14.37 8.83
CA GLN A 255 -8.36 13.81 10.16
C GLN A 255 -7.52 12.55 10.40
N ASP A 256 -6.50 12.31 9.58
CA ASP A 256 -5.55 11.23 9.76
C ASP A 256 -4.68 11.44 11.00
N ARG A 257 -4.96 10.65 12.04
CA ARG A 257 -4.27 10.76 13.33
C ARG A 257 -2.89 10.10 13.30
N ALA A 258 -2.67 9.12 12.44
CA ALA A 258 -1.37 8.48 12.29
C ALA A 258 -0.35 9.45 11.69
N LEU A 259 -0.73 10.16 10.63
CA LEU A 259 0.11 11.19 10.03
C LEU A 259 0.30 12.41 10.93
N SER A 260 -0.69 12.74 11.76
CA SER A 260 -0.52 13.79 12.79
C SER A 260 0.59 13.43 13.79
N LEU A 261 0.70 12.15 14.17
CA LEU A 261 1.79 11.66 15.02
C LEU A 261 3.12 11.60 14.27
N ALA A 262 3.13 11.15 13.01
CA ALA A 262 4.32 11.17 12.16
C ALA A 262 4.89 12.60 12.02
N GLY A 263 4.02 13.57 11.70
CA GLY A 263 4.37 14.98 11.63
C GLY A 263 4.98 15.48 12.93
N LEU A 264 4.46 15.08 14.10
CA LEU A 264 5.06 15.41 15.40
C LEU A 264 6.49 14.86 15.54
N LEU A 265 6.71 13.59 15.17
CA LEU A 265 8.01 12.92 15.25
C LEU A 265 9.04 13.54 14.29
N THR A 266 8.59 14.14 13.18
CA THR A 266 9.44 14.79 12.17
C THR A 266 9.53 16.30 12.32
N GLY A 267 9.23 16.85 13.51
CA GLY A 267 9.40 18.29 13.79
C GLY A 267 8.21 19.17 13.41
N ARG A 268 6.99 18.64 13.50
CA ARG A 268 5.70 19.30 13.22
C ARG A 268 5.54 19.81 11.79
N LYS A 269 6.07 19.07 10.83
CA LYS A 269 5.90 19.35 9.41
C LYS A 269 4.58 18.78 8.88
N PRO A 270 3.85 19.50 8.02
CA PRO A 270 2.69 18.95 7.32
C PRO A 270 3.06 17.70 6.54
N ARG A 271 2.24 16.65 6.63
CA ARG A 271 2.38 15.45 5.81
C ARG A 271 1.45 15.55 4.61
N LEU A 272 1.91 15.08 3.47
CA LEU A 272 1.18 15.13 2.21
C LEU A 272 -0.21 14.46 2.32
N GLY A 273 -0.34 13.37 3.07
CA GLY A 273 -1.63 12.71 3.30
C GLY A 273 -2.62 13.49 4.19
N THR A 274 -2.18 14.57 4.82
CA THR A 274 -3.02 15.49 5.64
C THR A 274 -3.17 16.86 5.00
N LEU A 275 -2.91 16.97 3.69
CA LEU A 275 -2.94 18.25 2.99
C LEU A 275 -4.32 18.92 3.14
N LYS A 276 -4.32 20.16 3.64
CA LYS A 276 -5.54 20.98 3.78
C LYS A 276 -5.66 22.05 2.70
N ASP A 277 -4.52 22.46 2.16
CA ASP A 277 -4.41 23.54 1.20
C ASP A 277 -3.77 23.01 -0.08
N PRO A 278 -4.56 22.78 -1.14
CA PRO A 278 -4.05 22.27 -2.41
C PRO A 278 -3.09 23.25 -3.11
N THR A 279 -3.08 24.54 -2.70
CA THR A 279 -2.14 25.52 -3.27
C THR A 279 -0.67 25.14 -3.03
N LEU A 280 -0.40 24.33 -2.00
CA LEU A 280 0.93 23.80 -1.72
C LEU A 280 1.46 22.84 -2.79
N LEU A 281 0.60 22.35 -3.69
CA LEU A 281 0.98 21.55 -4.85
C LEU A 281 0.98 22.35 -6.16
N GLN A 282 0.72 23.66 -6.11
CA GLN A 282 0.81 24.52 -7.29
C GLN A 282 2.18 24.43 -7.95
N GLY A 283 2.16 24.40 -9.29
CA GLY A 283 3.34 24.24 -10.13
C GLY A 283 3.81 22.79 -10.32
N ILE A 284 3.08 21.80 -9.77
CA ILE A 284 3.29 20.40 -10.11
C ILE A 284 2.16 19.98 -11.06
N GLU A 285 2.51 19.73 -12.32
CA GLU A 285 1.52 19.38 -13.35
C GLU A 285 1.05 17.93 -13.19
N GLY A 286 -0.25 17.70 -13.46
CA GLY A 286 -0.84 16.36 -13.53
C GLY A 286 -1.00 15.64 -12.18
N VAL A 287 -0.91 16.34 -11.05
CA VAL A 287 -1.26 15.77 -9.74
C VAL A 287 -2.70 16.10 -9.40
N ARG A 288 -3.49 15.06 -9.14
CA ARG A 288 -4.87 15.20 -8.66
C ARG A 288 -4.97 14.72 -7.22
N VAL A 289 -5.69 15.47 -6.38
CA VAL A 289 -5.88 15.13 -4.97
C VAL A 289 -7.35 14.83 -4.70
N ILE A 290 -7.61 13.73 -3.99
CA ILE A 290 -8.95 13.33 -3.58
C ILE A 290 -9.00 13.30 -2.05
N ASP A 291 -9.89 14.08 -1.47
CA ASP A 291 -10.06 14.21 -0.02
C ASP A 291 -11.17 13.28 0.47
N PHE A 292 -10.77 12.27 1.25
CA PHE A 292 -11.64 11.27 1.86
C PHE A 292 -12.08 11.64 3.28
N THR A 293 -11.81 12.86 3.75
CA THR A 293 -12.07 13.28 5.14
C THR A 293 -13.53 13.03 5.55
N ALA A 294 -14.50 13.36 4.71
CA ALA A 294 -15.93 13.21 5.05
C ALA A 294 -16.37 11.74 5.14
N LEU A 295 -15.62 10.82 4.52
CA LEU A 295 -15.92 9.39 4.48
C LEU A 295 -15.19 8.59 5.58
N GLY A 296 -14.51 9.28 6.50
CA GLY A 296 -13.84 8.65 7.63
C GLY A 296 -14.80 8.12 8.69
N ASP A 297 -14.60 6.87 9.11
CA ASP A 297 -15.36 6.19 10.17
C ASP A 297 -14.53 5.98 11.45
N GLY A 298 -13.29 6.47 11.47
CA GLY A 298 -12.34 6.32 12.58
C GLY A 298 -11.54 5.02 12.54
N GLU A 299 -11.88 4.07 11.66
CA GLU A 299 -11.15 2.81 11.53
C GLU A 299 -9.69 3.08 11.10
N GLY A 300 -8.74 2.35 11.70
CA GLY A 300 -7.32 2.51 11.39
C GLY A 300 -6.79 3.93 11.56
N LEU A 301 -7.35 4.72 12.48
CA LEU A 301 -6.98 6.13 12.73
C LEU A 301 -7.26 7.07 11.54
N ASN A 302 -8.19 6.71 10.63
CA ASN A 302 -8.44 7.36 9.35
C ASN A 302 -7.21 7.38 8.42
N HIS A 303 -6.25 6.47 8.63
CA HIS A 303 -4.99 6.45 7.89
C HIS A 303 -5.09 5.70 6.56
N ALA A 304 -6.16 4.94 6.34
CA ALA A 304 -6.39 4.17 5.12
C ALA A 304 -7.84 4.27 4.65
N THR A 305 -8.53 5.38 4.95
CA THR A 305 -9.99 5.57 4.73
C THR A 305 -10.44 5.12 3.34
N ALA A 306 -9.68 5.45 2.29
CA ALA A 306 -9.99 5.08 0.91
C ALA A 306 -10.25 3.58 0.70
N VAL A 307 -9.66 2.72 1.53
CA VAL A 307 -9.72 1.26 1.39
C VAL A 307 -10.21 0.55 2.66
N THR A 308 -10.55 1.29 3.72
CA THR A 308 -11.11 0.75 4.97
C THR A 308 -12.55 1.19 5.23
N SER A 309 -12.96 2.36 4.73
CA SER A 309 -14.34 2.84 4.89
C SER A 309 -15.23 2.24 3.80
N PRO A 310 -16.32 1.53 4.15
CA PRO A 310 -17.27 1.00 3.17
C PRO A 310 -17.85 2.09 2.26
N ALA A 311 -18.08 3.29 2.79
CA ALA A 311 -18.56 4.43 2.01
C ALA A 311 -17.52 4.91 0.99
N ALA A 312 -16.25 5.03 1.41
CA ALA A 312 -15.15 5.40 0.53
C ALA A 312 -14.93 4.37 -0.59
N ILE A 313 -14.97 3.08 -0.25
CA ILE A 313 -14.86 1.98 -1.21
C ILE A 313 -16.00 2.06 -2.23
N SER A 314 -17.24 2.27 -1.78
CA SER A 314 -18.42 2.39 -2.65
C SER A 314 -18.25 3.55 -3.65
N VAL A 315 -17.85 4.74 -3.17
CA VAL A 315 -17.61 5.91 -4.01
C VAL A 315 -16.50 5.63 -5.03
N LEU A 316 -15.37 5.07 -4.60
CA LEU A 316 -14.26 4.72 -5.49
C LEU A 316 -14.66 3.69 -6.54
N LYS A 317 -15.47 2.68 -6.20
CA LYS A 317 -16.00 1.72 -7.18
C LYS A 317 -16.86 2.42 -8.23
N GLY A 318 -17.71 3.36 -7.81
CA GLY A 318 -18.50 4.17 -8.73
C GLY A 318 -17.62 5.00 -9.68
N LEU A 319 -16.60 5.66 -9.14
CA LEU A 319 -15.64 6.46 -9.90
C LEU A 319 -14.84 5.62 -10.91
N ILE A 320 -14.38 4.42 -10.51
CA ILE A 320 -13.68 3.48 -11.39
C ILE A 320 -14.62 3.01 -12.51
N ALA A 321 -15.87 2.67 -12.19
CA ALA A 321 -16.85 2.24 -13.18
C ALA A 321 -17.19 3.35 -14.19
N GLN A 322 -17.29 4.61 -13.73
CA GLN A 322 -17.53 5.77 -14.59
C GLN A 322 -16.33 6.09 -15.50
N ALA A 323 -15.11 6.01 -14.96
CA ALA A 323 -13.90 6.18 -15.76
C ALA A 323 -13.79 5.09 -16.85
N ALA A 324 -14.18 3.85 -16.53
CA ALA A 324 -14.23 2.75 -17.50
C ALA A 324 -15.32 2.95 -18.58
N SER A 325 -16.38 3.72 -18.31
CA SER A 325 -17.43 4.04 -19.29
C SER A 325 -17.10 5.25 -20.19
N GLY A 326 -15.97 5.93 -19.97
CA GLY A 326 -15.48 7.02 -20.83
C GLY A 326 -16.12 8.40 -20.57
N ASP A 327 -16.86 8.56 -19.47
CA ASP A 327 -17.38 9.86 -19.04
C ASP A 327 -16.35 10.53 -18.12
N GLU A 328 -15.66 11.57 -18.62
CA GLU A 328 -14.67 12.30 -17.81
C GLU A 328 -15.27 13.51 -17.08
N ALA A 329 -15.04 13.55 -15.76
CA ALA A 329 -14.65 14.77 -15.05
C ALA A 329 -14.03 14.39 -13.69
N PHE A 330 -12.69 14.39 -13.61
CA PHE A 330 -12.00 14.54 -12.32
C PHE A 330 -11.37 15.93 -12.31
N ASP A 331 -11.84 16.82 -11.44
CA ASP A 331 -11.14 18.07 -11.15
C ASP A 331 -9.78 17.77 -10.49
N ASP A 332 -8.84 18.73 -10.57
CA ASP A 332 -7.51 18.61 -9.96
C ASP A 332 -7.55 18.42 -8.43
N TYR A 333 -8.65 18.85 -7.79
CA TYR A 333 -8.93 18.65 -6.38
C TYR A 333 -10.41 18.26 -6.19
N MET A 334 -10.68 17.08 -5.65
CA MET A 334 -12.03 16.59 -5.39
C MET A 334 -12.23 16.32 -3.90
N VAL A 335 -13.18 17.03 -3.28
CA VAL A 335 -13.65 16.71 -1.93
C VAL A 335 -14.82 15.76 -2.05
N LEU A 336 -14.73 14.60 -1.41
CA LEU A 336 -15.86 13.67 -1.33
C LEU A 336 -16.76 14.09 -0.18
N ASP A 337 -18.05 14.26 -0.48
CA ASP A 337 -19.08 14.51 0.52
C ASP A 337 -19.65 13.18 1.03
N ALA A 338 -20.02 13.13 2.31
CA ALA A 338 -20.91 12.09 2.81
C ALA A 338 -22.34 12.47 2.45
N ASP A 339 -23.04 11.66 1.65
CA ASP A 339 -24.48 11.83 1.45
C ASP A 339 -25.19 11.66 2.82
N PRO A 340 -26.09 12.57 3.24
CA PRO A 340 -26.68 12.59 4.58
C PRO A 340 -27.49 11.35 4.99
#